data_AF-A0A4Q1AVM8-F1
#
_entry.id   AF-A0A4Q1AVM8-F1
#
_cell.length_a   1.000
_cell.length_b   1.000
_cell.length_c   1.000
_cell.angle_alpha   90.00
_cell.angle_beta   90.00
_cell.angle_gamma   90.00
#
_symmetry.space_group_name_H-M   'P 1'
#
loop_
_entity.id
_entity.type
_entity.pdbx_description
1 polymer ?
#
loop_
_entity_poly.entity_id
_entity_poly.type
_entity_poly.pdbx_seq_one_letter_code
_entity_poly.pdbx_strand_id
1 'polypeptide(L)' 'MANYYDIFIGNYELENPIMKTIYDIASCIKLRRDYMGAINLILENNLTLEDVVSRTARLTLKDVVTLADILISRK' A
#
# COMPACT_ATOMS: atom_id res chain seq x y z
N MET A 1 25.96 -24.34 3.54
CA MET A 1 25.60 -22.94 3.88
C MET A 1 25.44 -22.01 2.67
N ALA A 2 25.75 -22.40 1.42
CA ALA A 2 25.59 -21.52 0.25
C ALA A 2 24.16 -21.52 -0.34
N ASN A 3 23.44 -22.64 -0.26
CA ASN A 3 22.13 -22.82 -0.91
C ASN A 3 20.97 -21.98 -0.35
N TYR A 4 21.05 -21.45 0.88
CA TYR A 4 19.94 -20.68 1.45
C TYR A 4 19.82 -19.30 0.79
N TYR A 5 20.97 -18.65 0.51
CA TYR A 5 20.99 -17.32 -0.08
C TYR A 5 20.66 -17.35 -1.58
N ASP A 6 21.10 -18.37 -2.32
CA ASP A 6 20.78 -18.51 -3.75
C ASP A 6 19.27 -18.69 -4.01
N ILE A 7 18.57 -19.44 -3.16
CA ILE A 7 17.11 -19.60 -3.25
C ILE A 7 16.40 -18.30 -2.89
N PHE A 8 16.92 -17.53 -1.93
CA PHE A 8 16.31 -16.27 -1.49
C PHE A 8 16.48 -15.15 -2.53
N ILE A 9 17.63 -15.12 -3.21
CA ILE A 9 17.94 -14.15 -4.27
C ILE A 9 17.23 -14.54 -5.58
N GLY A 10 17.12 -15.83 -5.89
CA GLY A 10 16.44 -16.33 -7.09
C GLY A 10 14.93 -16.13 -7.10
N ASN A 11 14.30 -16.00 -5.92
CA ASN A 11 12.88 -15.67 -5.76
C ASN A 11 12.63 -14.16 -5.53
N TYR A 12 13.67 -13.33 -5.66
CA TYR A 12 13.51 -11.87 -5.59
C TYR A 12 12.92 -11.39 -6.92
N GLU A 13 11.63 -11.64 -7.12
CA GLU A 13 10.88 -11.01 -8.20
C GLU A 13 10.98 -9.49 -7.98
N LEU A 14 11.45 -8.78 -9.00
CA LEU A 14 11.54 -7.33 -9.05
C LEU A 14 10.29 -6.75 -8.38
N GLU A 15 10.49 -6.05 -7.25
CA GLU A 15 9.40 -5.45 -6.48
C GLU A 15 8.45 -4.78 -7.45
N ASN A 16 7.25 -5.33 -7.56
CA ASN A 16 6.25 -4.81 -8.46
C ASN A 16 6.02 -3.35 -8.01
N PRO A 17 6.26 -2.33 -8.84
CA PRO A 17 6.28 -0.93 -8.40
C PRO A 17 4.96 -0.55 -7.71
N ILE A 18 3.86 -1.16 -8.14
CA ILE A 18 2.54 -1.04 -7.52
C ILE A 18 2.53 -1.57 -6.08
N MET A 19 3.17 -2.71 -5.81
CA MET A 19 3.25 -3.31 -4.48
C MET A 19 4.00 -2.39 -3.52
N LYS A 20 5.11 -1.79 -3.97
CA LYS A 20 5.87 -0.80 -3.20
C LYS A 20 5.03 0.42 -2.86
N THR A 21 4.33 1.00 -3.84
CA THR A 21 3.43 2.13 -3.62
C THR A 21 2.33 1.78 -2.60
N ILE A 22 1.77 0.58 -2.68
CA ILE A 22 0.76 0.11 -1.74
C ILE A 22 1.31 -0.05 -0.32
N TYR A 23 2.55 -0.53 -0.17
CA TYR A 23 3.24 -0.56 1.12
C TYR A 23 3.50 0.84 1.69
N ASP A 24 3.87 1.80 0.84
CA ASP A 24 4.07 3.19 1.24
C ASP A 24 2.76 3.83 1.68
N ILE A 25 1.66 3.60 0.95
CA ILE A 25 0.30 4.04 1.33
C ILE A 25 -0.08 3.46 2.71
N ALA A 26 0.07 2.15 2.90
CA ALA A 26 -0.24 1.49 4.16
C ALA A 26 0.62 2.02 5.31
N SER A 27 1.89 2.34 5.05
CA SER A 27 2.82 2.90 6.02
C SER A 27 2.44 4.33 6.40
N CYS A 28 2.04 5.17 5.45
CA CYS A 28 1.52 6.52 5.72
C CYS A 28 0.31 6.49 6.65
N ILE A 29 -0.61 5.56 6.43
CA ILE A 29 -1.82 5.44 7.26
C ILE A 29 -1.49 4.88 8.65
N LYS A 30 -0.77 3.76 8.73
CA LYS A 30 -0.50 3.10 10.02
C LYS A 30 0.50 3.82 10.90
N LEU A 31 1.61 4.29 10.32
CA LEU A 31 2.72 4.85 11.09
C LEU A 31 2.52 6.35 11.31
N ARG A 32 2.04 7.06 10.28
CA ARG A 32 1.98 8.53 10.31
C ARG A 32 0.56 9.06 10.53
N ARG A 33 -0.47 8.20 10.45
CA ARG A 33 -1.89 8.60 10.39
C ARG A 33 -2.15 9.66 9.33
N ASP A 34 -1.36 9.64 8.27
CA ASP A 34 -1.42 10.59 7.18
C ASP A 34 -2.28 10.02 6.06
N TYR A 35 -3.58 10.25 6.18
CA TYR A 35 -4.56 9.84 5.18
C TYR A 35 -4.48 10.70 3.91
N MET A 36 -4.04 11.94 4.01
CA MET A 36 -3.95 12.86 2.88
C MET A 36 -2.79 12.49 1.97
N GLY A 37 -1.62 12.19 2.55
CA GLY A 37 -0.47 11.67 1.81
C GLY A 37 -0.77 10.32 1.15
N ALA A 38 -1.49 9.44 1.86
CA ALA A 38 -1.96 8.17 1.31
C ALA A 38 -2.89 8.36 0.10
N ILE A 39 -3.86 9.29 0.17
CA ILE A 39 -4.78 9.59 -0.94
C ILE A 39 -4.03 10.18 -2.14
N ASN A 40 -3.08 11.08 -1.90
CA ASN A 40 -2.30 11.66 -2.99
C ASN A 40 -1.51 10.56 -3.73
N LEU A 41 -0.89 9.62 -3.00
CA LEU A 41 -0.20 8.47 -3.60
C LEU A 41 -1.16 7.57 -4.42
N ILE A 42 -2.39 7.37 -3.94
CA ILE A 42 -3.42 6.61 -4.66
C ILE A 42 -3.75 7.31 -5.99
N LEU A 43 -4.00 8.62 -5.97
CA LEU A 43 -4.36 9.40 -7.15
C LEU A 43 -3.20 9.51 -8.15
N GLU A 44 -1.98 9.80 -7.69
CA GLU A 44 -0.80 9.94 -8.54
C GLU A 44 -0.45 8.64 -9.27
N ASN A 45 -0.72 7.49 -8.65
CA ASN A 45 -0.44 6.18 -9.22
C ASN A 45 -1.65 5.56 -9.94
N ASN A 46 -2.75 6.30 -10.10
CA ASN A 46 -4.02 5.83 -10.67
C ASN A 46 -4.52 4.52 -10.03
N LEU A 47 -4.31 4.37 -8.72
CA LEU A 47 -4.76 3.21 -7.97
C LEU A 47 -6.20 3.40 -7.51
N THR A 48 -6.95 2.30 -7.43
CA THR A 48 -8.25 2.32 -6.78
C THR A 48 -8.12 2.01 -5.29
N LEU A 49 -9.14 2.39 -4.50
CA LEU A 49 -9.21 1.98 -3.10
C LEU A 49 -9.24 0.45 -2.97
N GLU A 50 -9.88 -0.25 -3.91
CA GLU A 50 -9.93 -1.70 -3.99
C GLU A 50 -8.53 -2.32 -4.20
N ASP A 51 -7.70 -1.73 -5.07
CA ASP A 51 -6.32 -2.18 -5.27
C ASP A 51 -5.50 -2.08 -3.99
N VAL A 52 -5.68 -0.98 -3.24
CA VAL A 52 -5.03 -0.81 -1.95
C VAL A 52 -5.55 -1.84 -0.97
N VAL A 53 -6.86 -1.96 -0.76
CA VAL A 53 -7.46 -2.84 0.26
C VAL A 53 -7.20 -4.32 -0.03
N SER A 54 -7.31 -4.76 -1.28
CA SER A 54 -7.09 -6.16 -1.67
C SER A 54 -5.66 -6.63 -1.40
N ARG A 55 -4.68 -5.73 -1.50
CA ARG A 55 -3.26 -6.03 -1.32
C ARG A 55 -2.73 -5.61 0.06
N THR A 56 -3.47 -4.79 0.80
CA THR A 56 -3.14 -4.38 2.17
C THR A 56 -3.93 -5.16 3.22
N ALA A 57 -3.56 -6.43 3.40
CA ALA A 57 -4.03 -7.22 4.54
C ALA A 57 -3.67 -6.62 5.93
N ARG A 58 -2.85 -5.55 5.94
CA ARG A 58 -2.40 -4.86 7.16
C ARG A 58 -3.33 -3.74 7.62
N LEU A 59 -4.17 -3.16 6.76
CA LEU A 59 -5.01 -2.02 7.12
C LEU A 59 -6.22 -2.48 7.94
N THR A 60 -6.58 -1.73 8.99
CA THR A 60 -7.80 -2.05 9.74
C THR A 60 -9.02 -1.51 9.00
N LEU A 61 -10.18 -2.13 9.22
CA LEU A 61 -11.43 -1.71 8.58
C LEU A 61 -11.77 -0.24 8.87
N LYS A 62 -11.42 0.24 10.07
CA LYS A 62 -11.55 1.67 10.45
C LYS A 62 -10.67 2.58 9.59
N ASP A 63 -9.42 2.20 9.35
CA ASP A 63 -8.50 2.99 8.54
C ASP A 63 -8.98 3.06 7.09
N VAL A 64 -9.50 1.94 6.56
CA VAL A 64 -10.08 1.87 5.21
C VAL A 64 -11.32 2.77 5.10
N VAL A 65 -12.22 2.73 6.08
CA VAL A 65 -13.41 3.59 6.10
C VAL A 65 -13.02 5.07 6.15
N THR A 66 -12.06 5.44 6.99
CA THR A 66 -11.58 6.83 7.10
C THR A 66 -10.95 7.30 5.79
N LEU A 67 -10.15 6.45 5.15
CA LEU A 67 -9.54 6.74 3.86
C LEU A 67 -10.60 6.93 2.76
N ALA A 68 -11.62 6.07 2.72
CA ALA A 68 -12.72 6.15 1.77
C ALA A 68 -13.54 7.44 1.97
N ASP A 69 -13.85 7.79 3.22
CA ASP A 69 -14.64 8.96 3.58
C ASP A 69 -13.96 10.25 3.11
N ILE A 70 -12.65 10.39 3.35
CA ILE A 70 -11.86 11.54 2.90
C ILE A 70 -11.77 11.58 1.36
N LEU A 71 -11.62 10.43 0.70
CA LEU A 71 -11.51 10.35 -0.76
C LEU A 71 -12.83 10.71 -1.45
N ILE A 72 -13.98 10.33 -0.86
CA ILE A 72 -15.32 10.72 -1.33
C ILE A 72 -15.57 12.21 -1.05
N SER A 73 -15.24 12.71 0.14
CA SER A 73 -15.45 14.11 0.51
C SER A 73 -14.64 15.11 -0.33
N ARG A 74 -13.59 14.66 -1.01
CA ARG A 74 -12.76 15.50 -1.90
C ARG A 74 -13.30 15.61 -3.33
N LYS A 75 -14.30 14.79 -3.69
CA LYS A 75 -14.88 14.69 -5.03
C LYS A 75 -16.10 15.58 -5.15
#